data_AF-A0A248LMM9-F1
#
_entry.id   AF-A0A248LMM9-F1
#
_cell.length_a   1.000
_cell.length_b   1.000
_cell.length_c   1.000
_cell.angle_alpha   90.00
_cell.angle_beta   90.00
_cell.angle_gamma   90.00
#
_symmetry.space_group_name_H-M   'P 1'
#
loop_
_entity.id
_entity.type
_entity.pdbx_description
1 polymer ?
#
loop_
_entity_poly.entity_id
_entity_poly.type
_entity_poly.pdbx_seq_one_letter_code
_entity_poly.pdbx_strand_id
1 'polypeptide(L)'
;MARTTVPLTDAACRNAKPKDKDYSLFDGQGLYLLVKTNGIKSWRMKYIKPNGKQGLTSFGNYPAVSLAIARELRAKAIDLLATGTDPVVHKQQAKAASIAVASNTFEAVTREWHDKIRGKWSHDHAGRILKRLEQNLFPAIGKHLIAHLTTLGYLDTLHQNNRCSRPLARSVLLTKNPIRPASWHQSGRTPCRAENTVNQKKCIALQCR
;
A
#
# COMPACT_ATOMS: atom_id res chain seq x y z
N MET A 1 16.80 -23.93 -42.05
CA MET A 1 17.89 -23.25 -41.31
C MET A 1 17.26 -22.27 -40.32
N ALA A 2 17.76 -22.20 -39.07
CA ALA A 2 17.27 -21.22 -38.10
C ALA A 2 17.65 -19.81 -38.56
N ARG A 3 16.70 -18.87 -38.53
CA ARG A 3 16.95 -17.47 -38.93
C ARG A 3 17.70 -16.77 -37.79
N THR A 4 18.98 -16.49 -37.95
CA THR A 4 19.79 -15.77 -36.96
C THR A 4 19.31 -14.33 -36.86
N THR A 5 18.82 -13.93 -35.68
CA THR A 5 18.41 -12.55 -35.39
C THR A 5 19.61 -11.74 -34.92
N VAL A 6 19.90 -10.61 -35.57
CA VAL A 6 20.93 -9.66 -35.10
C VAL A 6 20.43 -8.97 -33.83
N PRO A 7 21.19 -8.97 -32.72
CA PRO A 7 20.79 -8.32 -31.49
C PRO A 7 20.69 -6.80 -31.68
N LEU A 8 19.76 -6.16 -30.98
CA LEU A 8 19.58 -4.71 -31.09
C LEU A 8 20.68 -3.98 -30.33
N THR A 9 20.97 -2.77 -30.82
CA THR A 9 21.77 -1.77 -30.13
C THR A 9 20.85 -0.64 -29.65
N ASP A 10 21.27 0.08 -28.60
CA ASP A 10 20.47 1.21 -28.10
C ASP A 10 20.31 2.31 -29.16
N ALA A 11 21.35 2.54 -29.97
CA ALA A 11 21.31 3.45 -31.12
C ALA A 11 20.22 3.06 -32.13
N ALA A 12 20.07 1.77 -32.45
CA ALA A 12 19.01 1.28 -33.33
C ALA A 12 17.61 1.54 -32.73
N CYS A 13 17.46 1.37 -31.42
CA CYS A 13 16.20 1.64 -30.71
C CYS A 13 15.85 3.13 -30.68
N ARG A 14 16.86 3.99 -30.48
CA ARG A 14 16.70 5.45 -30.48
C ARG A 14 16.32 5.95 -31.87
N ASN A 15 17.03 5.50 -32.91
CA ASN A 15 16.86 5.92 -34.30
C ASN A 15 15.62 5.34 -34.98
N ALA A 16 14.93 4.38 -34.35
CA ALA A 16 13.68 3.83 -34.85
C ALA A 16 12.58 4.90 -34.90
N LYS A 17 12.22 5.33 -36.11
CA LYS A 17 11.14 6.30 -36.40
C LYS A 17 9.81 5.59 -36.68
N PRO A 18 8.67 6.19 -36.33
CA PRO A 18 7.36 5.68 -36.77
C PRO A 18 7.29 5.62 -38.30
N LYS A 19 6.54 4.65 -38.81
CA LYS A 19 6.23 4.47 -40.24
C LYS A 19 4.71 4.46 -40.42
N ASP A 20 4.23 4.31 -41.64
CA ASP A 20 2.79 4.20 -41.96
C ASP A 20 2.13 2.96 -41.35
N LYS A 21 2.93 1.94 -40.99
CA LYS A 21 2.47 0.71 -40.34
C LYS A 21 3.36 0.35 -39.16
N ASP A 22 2.73 -0.22 -38.12
CA ASP A 22 3.40 -0.78 -36.96
C ASP A 22 4.43 -1.84 -37.41
N TYR A 23 5.65 -1.73 -36.90
CA TYR A 23 6.72 -2.67 -37.24
C TYR A 23 7.50 -3.11 -35.99
N SER A 24 8.13 -4.27 -36.10
CA SER A 24 8.83 -4.93 -34.99
C SER A 24 10.33 -5.01 -35.28
N LEU A 25 11.14 -4.59 -34.32
CA LEU A 25 12.59 -4.76 -34.32
C LEU A 25 12.96 -5.87 -33.34
N PHE A 26 13.52 -6.98 -33.83
CA PHE A 26 13.78 -8.16 -33.00
C PHE A 26 15.17 -8.08 -32.33
N ASP A 27 15.23 -8.36 -31.03
CA ASP A 27 16.48 -8.49 -30.27
C ASP A 27 16.92 -9.96 -30.12
N GLY A 28 16.03 -10.91 -30.43
CA GLY A 28 16.25 -12.34 -30.26
C GLY A 28 15.56 -12.90 -29.01
N GLN A 29 15.51 -14.24 -28.92
CA GLN A 29 14.82 -14.97 -27.85
C GLN A 29 13.36 -14.51 -27.65
N GLY A 30 12.68 -14.20 -28.75
CA GLY A 30 11.29 -13.73 -28.73
C GLY A 30 11.09 -12.28 -28.31
N LEU A 31 12.13 -11.56 -27.84
CA LEU A 31 12.06 -10.13 -27.49
C LEU A 31 12.14 -9.26 -28.75
N TYR A 32 11.29 -8.25 -28.80
CA TYR A 32 11.28 -7.25 -29.86
C TYR A 32 10.72 -5.90 -29.36
N LEU A 33 11.15 -4.84 -30.03
CA LEU A 33 10.60 -3.50 -29.88
C LEU A 33 9.51 -3.30 -30.93
N LEU A 34 8.27 -3.10 -30.49
CA LEU A 34 7.17 -2.68 -31.36
C LEU A 34 7.18 -1.16 -31.45
N VAL A 35 7.38 -0.65 -32.66
CA VAL A 35 7.29 0.77 -32.98
C VAL A 35 5.92 1.02 -33.61
N LYS A 36 5.08 1.78 -32.90
CA LYS A 36 3.75 2.16 -33.39
C LYS A 36 3.81 3.35 -34.34
N THR A 37 2.82 3.47 -35.21
CA THR A 37 2.60 4.68 -36.03
C THR A 37 2.54 5.97 -35.20
N ASN A 38 1.96 5.89 -33.98
CA ASN A 38 1.88 7.00 -33.03
C ASN A 38 3.24 7.41 -32.40
N GLY A 39 4.35 6.78 -32.80
CA GLY A 39 5.69 7.04 -32.24
C GLY A 39 5.97 6.34 -30.90
N ILE A 40 4.97 5.69 -30.29
CA ILE A 40 5.16 4.90 -29.07
C ILE A 40 5.96 3.65 -29.39
N LYS A 41 7.04 3.45 -28.62
CA LYS A 41 7.92 2.28 -28.71
C LYS A 41 7.69 1.40 -27.49
N SER A 42 7.32 0.14 -27.68
CA SER A 42 6.98 -0.78 -26.58
C SER A 42 7.73 -2.11 -26.67
N TRP A 43 8.31 -2.54 -25.55
CA TRP A 43 9.00 -3.82 -25.43
C TRP A 43 7.99 -4.94 -25.27
N ARG A 44 8.09 -5.94 -26.14
CA ARG A 44 7.23 -7.12 -26.15
C ARG A 44 8.04 -8.38 -26.34
N MET A 45 7.56 -9.48 -25.79
CA MET A 45 8.16 -10.79 -25.98
C MET A 45 7.10 -11.81 -26.37
N LYS A 46 7.37 -12.52 -27.46
CA LYS A 46 6.64 -13.72 -27.88
C LYS A 46 7.25 -14.94 -27.20
N TYR A 47 6.42 -15.80 -26.64
CA TYR A 47 6.84 -17.03 -25.98
C TYR A 47 5.81 -18.12 -26.17
N ILE A 48 6.16 -19.36 -25.83
CA ILE A 48 5.22 -20.48 -25.75
C ILE A 48 4.85 -20.64 -24.29
N LYS A 49 3.56 -20.61 -24.00
CA LYS A 49 3.03 -20.82 -22.65
C LYS A 49 3.26 -22.28 -22.23
N PRO A 50 3.23 -22.57 -20.91
CA PRO A 50 3.27 -23.95 -20.42
C PRO A 50 2.18 -24.86 -21.00
N ASN A 51 1.06 -24.29 -21.45
CA ASN A 51 -0.03 -25.02 -22.10
C ASN A 51 0.16 -25.23 -23.63
N GLY A 52 1.35 -24.95 -24.17
CA GLY A 52 1.68 -25.10 -25.60
C GLY A 52 1.13 -24.00 -26.52
N LYS A 53 0.31 -23.06 -26.02
CA LYS A 53 -0.22 -21.95 -26.83
C LYS A 53 0.79 -20.80 -26.92
N GLN A 54 0.71 -20.03 -27.99
CA GLN A 54 1.52 -18.81 -28.11
C GLN A 54 1.06 -17.76 -27.10
N GLY A 55 2.02 -17.15 -26.41
CA GLY A 55 1.84 -16.07 -25.45
C GLY A 55 2.55 -14.80 -25.90
N LEU A 56 2.02 -13.66 -25.47
CA LEU A 56 2.61 -12.35 -25.67
C LEU A 56 2.65 -11.62 -24.34
N THR A 57 3.85 -11.20 -23.92
CA THR A 57 4.03 -10.35 -22.73
C THR A 57 4.61 -9.00 -23.12
N SER A 58 4.38 -8.00 -22.27
CA SER A 58 4.87 -6.62 -22.47
C SER A 58 5.60 -6.12 -21.22
N PHE A 59 6.75 -5.50 -21.45
CA PHE A 59 7.66 -5.07 -20.40
C PHE A 59 7.61 -3.56 -20.12
N GLY A 60 7.07 -2.77 -21.06
CA GLY A 60 6.90 -1.33 -20.91
C GLY A 60 7.28 -0.57 -22.17
N ASN A 61 7.33 0.75 -22.07
CA ASN A 61 7.64 1.63 -23.20
C ASN A 61 9.10 2.11 -23.13
N TYR A 62 9.75 2.23 -24.28
CA TYR A 62 11.01 2.94 -24.42
C TYR A 62 10.74 4.46 -24.50
N PRO A 63 11.49 5.34 -23.83
CA PRO A 63 12.76 5.10 -23.14
C PRO A 63 12.65 4.74 -21.65
N ALA A 64 11.45 4.75 -21.06
CA ALA A 64 11.26 4.45 -19.63
C ALA A 64 11.84 3.09 -19.23
N VAL A 65 11.76 2.11 -20.13
CA VAL A 65 12.47 0.83 -20.05
C VAL A 65 13.57 0.84 -21.11
N SER A 66 14.83 0.82 -20.66
CA SER A 66 16.00 0.73 -21.53
C SER A 66 16.16 -0.68 -22.13
N LEU A 67 16.99 -0.83 -23.15
CA LEU A 67 17.30 -2.14 -23.75
C LEU A 67 17.89 -3.12 -22.73
N ALA A 68 18.76 -2.64 -21.83
CA ALA A 68 19.36 -3.47 -20.78
C ALA A 68 18.27 -4.03 -19.83
N ILE A 69 17.39 -3.16 -19.33
CA ILE A 69 16.29 -3.56 -18.45
C ILE A 69 15.33 -4.51 -19.20
N ALA A 70 15.06 -4.27 -20.48
CA ALA A 70 14.22 -5.18 -21.27
C ALA A 70 14.82 -6.59 -21.39
N ARG A 71 16.16 -6.72 -21.49
CA ARG A 71 16.87 -8.02 -21.49
C ARG A 71 16.84 -8.70 -20.13
N GLU A 72 16.96 -7.95 -19.03
CA GLU A 72 16.78 -8.50 -17.68
C GLU A 72 15.36 -9.01 -17.45
N LEU A 73 14.35 -8.24 -17.86
CA LEU A 73 12.95 -8.65 -17.76
C LEU A 73 12.64 -9.86 -18.64
N ARG A 74 13.29 -9.97 -19.81
CA ARG A 74 13.26 -11.18 -20.64
C ARG A 74 13.82 -12.37 -19.90
N ALA A 75 15.01 -12.26 -19.30
CA ALA A 75 15.63 -13.35 -18.54
C ALA A 75 14.70 -13.84 -17.42
N LYS A 76 14.16 -12.92 -16.62
CA LYS A 76 13.18 -13.23 -15.57
C LYS A 76 11.93 -13.93 -16.12
N ALA A 77 11.43 -13.51 -17.29
CA ALA A 77 10.28 -14.16 -17.92
C ALA A 77 10.61 -15.57 -18.42
N ILE A 78 11.82 -15.81 -18.93
CA ILE A 78 12.30 -17.14 -19.32
C ILE A 78 12.44 -18.04 -18.08
N ASP A 79 12.98 -17.52 -16.98
CA ASP A 79 13.12 -18.26 -15.72
C ASP A 79 11.74 -18.70 -15.19
N LEU A 80 10.75 -17.80 -15.21
CA LEU A 80 9.37 -18.13 -14.85
C LEU A 80 8.80 -19.25 -15.74
N LEU A 81 9.06 -19.19 -17.05
CA LEU A 81 8.62 -20.23 -17.98
C LEU A 81 9.33 -21.57 -17.73
N ALA A 82 10.61 -21.55 -17.36
CA ALA A 82 11.37 -22.74 -16.98
C ALA A 82 10.79 -23.39 -15.72
N THR A 83 10.26 -22.60 -14.79
CA THR A 83 9.50 -23.09 -13.63
C THR A 83 8.04 -23.45 -13.92
N GLY A 84 7.61 -23.41 -15.19
CA GLY A 84 6.24 -23.75 -15.60
C GLY A 84 5.19 -22.68 -15.29
N THR A 85 5.58 -21.46 -14.93
CA THR A 85 4.67 -20.35 -14.60
C THR A 85 4.52 -19.39 -15.77
N ASP A 86 3.28 -19.05 -16.15
CA ASP A 86 3.03 -18.05 -17.20
C ASP A 86 3.35 -16.62 -16.67
N PRO A 87 4.29 -15.87 -17.29
CA PRO A 87 4.65 -14.52 -16.86
C PRO A 87 3.49 -13.53 -16.82
N VAL A 88 2.49 -13.71 -17.70
CA VAL A 88 1.30 -12.84 -17.72
C VAL A 88 0.42 -13.11 -16.52
N VAL A 89 0.23 -14.38 -16.16
CA VAL A 89 -0.55 -14.78 -14.99
C VAL A 89 0.15 -14.31 -13.72
N HIS A 90 1.47 -14.50 -13.62
CA HIS A 90 2.25 -14.01 -12.49
C HIS A 90 2.11 -12.49 -12.30
N LYS A 91 2.18 -11.70 -13.38
CA LYS A 91 1.97 -10.25 -13.34
C LYS A 91 0.54 -9.88 -12.91
N GLN A 92 -0.46 -10.62 -13.38
CA GLN A 92 -1.86 -10.41 -12.99
C GLN A 92 -2.10 -10.76 -11.51
N GLN A 93 -1.53 -11.86 -11.03
CA GLN A 93 -1.61 -12.29 -9.63
C GLN A 93 -0.91 -11.29 -8.72
N ALA A 94 0.28 -10.80 -9.07
CA ALA A 94 0.96 -9.76 -8.30
C ALA A 94 0.12 -8.47 -8.22
N LYS A 95 -0.50 -8.06 -9.34
CA LYS A 95 -1.42 -6.91 -9.36
C LYS A 95 -2.67 -7.16 -8.52
N ALA A 96 -3.30 -8.32 -8.66
CA ALA A 96 -4.48 -8.71 -7.89
C ALA A 96 -4.17 -8.77 -6.38
N ALA A 97 -3.02 -9.32 -6.00
CA ALA A 97 -2.54 -9.34 -4.62
C ALA A 97 -2.34 -7.91 -4.09
N SER A 98 -1.74 -7.00 -4.87
CA SER A 98 -1.58 -5.60 -4.45
C SER A 98 -2.93 -4.88 -4.26
N ILE A 99 -3.92 -5.18 -5.11
CA ILE A 99 -5.28 -4.61 -5.00
C ILE A 99 -5.98 -5.21 -3.78
N ALA A 100 -5.88 -6.53 -3.57
CA ALA A 100 -6.46 -7.21 -2.43
C ALA A 100 -5.86 -6.71 -1.11
N VAL A 101 -4.55 -6.46 -1.09
CA VAL A 101 -3.86 -5.81 0.05
C VAL A 101 -4.45 -4.43 0.29
N ALA A 102 -4.63 -3.61 -0.75
CA ALA A 102 -5.23 -2.28 -0.62
C ALA A 102 -6.69 -2.32 -0.13
N SER A 103 -7.50 -3.27 -0.61
CA SER A 103 -8.90 -3.43 -0.19
C SER A 103 -9.06 -4.04 1.21
N ASN A 104 -8.09 -4.85 1.66
CA ASN A 104 -8.10 -5.48 2.98
C ASN A 104 -7.40 -4.61 4.05
N THR A 105 -7.18 -3.33 3.76
CA THR A 105 -6.72 -2.37 4.76
C THR A 105 -7.84 -2.02 5.74
N PHE A 106 -7.45 -1.70 6.98
CA PHE A 106 -8.41 -1.30 8.00
C PHE A 106 -9.26 -0.09 7.57
N GLU A 107 -8.65 0.89 6.89
CA GLU A 107 -9.39 2.05 6.39
C GLU A 107 -10.44 1.65 5.35
N ALA A 108 -10.08 0.82 4.36
CA ALA A 108 -10.99 0.40 3.31
C ALA A 108 -12.23 -0.32 3.87
N VAL A 109 -12.02 -1.28 4.78
CA VAL A 109 -13.12 -2.02 5.42
C VAL A 109 -13.94 -1.15 6.37
N THR A 110 -13.29 -0.22 7.08
CA THR A 110 -14.01 0.71 7.98
C THR A 110 -14.92 1.65 7.18
N ARG A 111 -14.49 2.11 6.00
CA ARG A 111 -15.33 2.91 5.11
C ARG A 111 -16.49 2.10 4.54
N GLU A 112 -16.25 0.86 4.09
CA GLU A 112 -17.30 -0.04 3.63
C GLU A 112 -18.35 -0.34 4.73
N TRP A 113 -17.88 -0.58 5.95
CA TRP A 113 -18.75 -0.75 7.13
C TRP A 113 -19.57 0.50 7.42
N HIS A 114 -18.94 1.67 7.36
CA HIS A 114 -19.61 2.95 7.59
C HIS A 114 -20.75 3.17 6.59
N ASP A 115 -20.52 2.90 5.29
CA ASP A 115 -21.53 3.04 4.26
C ASP A 115 -22.73 2.12 4.47
N LYS A 116 -22.50 0.88 4.92
CA LYS A 116 -23.58 -0.08 5.25
C LYS A 116 -24.43 0.36 6.45
N ILE A 117 -23.83 1.04 7.42
CA ILE A 117 -24.53 1.46 8.65
C ILE A 117 -25.05 2.89 8.56
N ARG A 118 -24.57 3.71 7.62
CA ARG A 118 -24.94 5.11 7.44
C ARG A 118 -26.45 5.33 7.41
N GLY A 119 -27.22 4.42 6.79
CA GLY A 119 -28.68 4.49 6.72
C GLY A 119 -29.42 4.29 8.05
N LYS A 120 -28.75 3.72 9.07
CA LYS A 120 -29.30 3.55 10.43
C LYS A 120 -29.07 4.78 11.32
N TRP A 121 -28.23 5.71 10.90
CA TRP A 121 -27.85 6.90 11.67
C TRP A 121 -28.34 8.17 10.98
N SER A 122 -28.52 9.24 11.75
CA SER A 122 -28.69 10.55 11.13
C SER A 122 -27.41 10.94 10.39
N HIS A 123 -27.57 11.71 9.31
CA HIS A 123 -26.46 12.16 8.46
C HIS A 123 -25.31 12.76 9.28
N ASP A 124 -25.63 13.63 10.24
CA ASP A 124 -24.65 14.29 11.10
C ASP A 124 -23.96 13.35 12.09
N HIS A 125 -24.66 12.31 12.57
CA HIS A 125 -24.05 11.32 13.44
C HIS A 125 -23.08 10.43 12.67
N ALA A 126 -23.48 9.96 11.49
CA ALA A 126 -22.61 9.20 10.61
C ALA A 126 -21.36 10.00 10.20
N GLY A 127 -21.53 11.27 9.79
CA GLY A 127 -20.42 12.15 9.44
C GLY A 127 -19.44 12.38 10.59
N ARG A 128 -19.94 12.59 11.82
CA ARG A 128 -19.10 12.76 13.01
C ARG A 128 -18.28 11.51 13.34
N ILE A 129 -18.86 10.32 13.20
CA ILE A 129 -18.15 9.06 13.45
C ILE A 129 -17.01 8.89 12.44
N LEU A 130 -17.29 9.09 11.14
CA LEU A 130 -16.26 8.96 10.11
C LEU A 130 -15.11 9.95 10.32
N LYS A 131 -15.42 11.22 10.62
CA LYS A 131 -14.41 12.24 10.91
C LYS A 131 -13.51 11.88 12.09
N ARG A 132 -14.06 11.27 13.15
CA ARG A 132 -13.27 10.81 14.30
C ARG A 132 -12.34 9.66 13.94
N LEU A 133 -12.79 8.74 13.08
CA LEU A 133 -11.96 7.63 12.58
C LEU A 133 -10.83 8.16 11.70
N GLU A 134 -11.10 9.12 10.83
CA GLU A 134 -10.11 9.79 9.97
C GLU A 134 -9.04 10.55 10.75
N GLN A 135 -9.42 11.21 11.85
CA GLN A 135 -8.49 12.02 12.63
C GLN A 135 -7.64 11.20 13.60
N ASN A 136 -8.20 10.13 14.19
CA ASN A 136 -7.54 9.46 15.31
C ASN A 136 -7.03 8.06 14.97
N LEU A 137 -7.71 7.35 14.06
CA LEU A 137 -7.50 5.92 13.84
C LEU A 137 -6.81 5.63 12.52
N PHE A 138 -7.24 6.27 11.41
CA PHE A 138 -6.63 6.07 10.10
C PHE A 138 -5.15 6.49 10.01
N PRO A 139 -4.66 7.55 10.68
CA PRO A 139 -3.25 7.92 10.63
C PRO A 139 -2.32 6.85 11.23
N ALA A 140 -2.77 6.15 12.27
CA ALA A 140 -1.98 5.10 12.91
C ALA A 140 -2.19 3.73 12.26
N ILE A 141 -3.44 3.33 11.97
CA ILE A 141 -3.73 1.95 11.58
C ILE A 141 -4.41 1.79 10.23
N GLY A 142 -4.76 2.89 9.56
CA GLY A 142 -5.53 2.84 8.30
C GLY A 142 -4.85 2.02 7.21
N LYS A 143 -3.52 2.04 7.14
CA LYS A 143 -2.71 1.32 6.13
C LYS A 143 -2.43 -0.14 6.49
N HIS A 144 -2.74 -0.58 7.70
CA HIS A 144 -2.46 -1.95 8.11
C HIS A 144 -3.52 -2.92 7.55
N LEU A 145 -3.06 -4.11 7.17
CA LEU A 145 -3.93 -5.22 6.79
C LEU A 145 -4.65 -5.74 8.01
N ILE A 146 -5.96 -5.99 7.88
CA ILE A 146 -6.78 -6.52 8.99
C ILE A 146 -6.25 -7.86 9.49
N ALA A 147 -5.76 -8.71 8.58
CA ALA A 147 -5.15 -10.00 8.92
C ALA A 147 -3.90 -9.87 9.81
N HIS A 148 -3.23 -8.71 9.80
CA HIS A 148 -2.04 -8.45 10.60
C HIS A 148 -2.35 -7.64 11.88
N LEU A 149 -3.61 -7.27 12.12
CA LEU A 149 -4.01 -6.58 13.34
C LEU A 149 -4.15 -7.58 14.49
N THR A 150 -3.06 -7.80 15.23
CA THR A 150 -3.08 -8.54 16.50
C THR A 150 -3.44 -7.59 17.65
N THR A 151 -4.27 -8.05 18.59
CA THR A 151 -4.78 -7.27 19.74
C THR A 151 -3.67 -6.57 20.54
N LEU A 152 -2.49 -7.19 20.65
CA LEU A 152 -1.34 -6.63 21.37
C LEU A 152 -0.66 -5.49 20.60
N GLY A 153 -0.48 -5.62 19.29
CA GLY A 153 0.10 -4.54 18.47
C GLY A 153 -0.80 -3.31 18.36
N TYR A 154 -2.12 -3.51 18.48
CA TYR A 154 -3.10 -2.42 18.48
C TYR A 154 -3.01 -1.50 19.70
N LEU A 155 -2.84 -2.08 20.90
CA LEU A 155 -2.79 -1.29 22.14
C LEU A 155 -1.58 -0.36 22.17
N ASP A 156 -0.44 -0.80 21.65
CA ASP A 156 0.76 0.03 21.56
C ASP A 156 0.58 1.25 20.64
N THR A 157 -0.07 1.04 19.49
CA THR A 157 -0.34 2.13 18.52
C THR A 157 -1.28 3.20 19.09
N LEU A 158 -2.33 2.79 19.83
CA LEU A 158 -3.24 3.72 20.51
C LEU A 158 -2.56 4.48 21.64
N HIS A 159 -1.69 3.83 22.41
CA HIS A 159 -0.92 4.47 23.47
C HIS A 159 0.12 5.47 22.93
N GLN A 160 0.59 5.29 21.70
CA GLN A 160 1.49 6.25 21.04
C GLN A 160 0.73 7.48 20.51
N ASN A 161 -0.43 7.30 19.89
CA ASN A 161 -1.26 8.43 19.46
C ASN A 161 -1.74 9.28 20.64
N ASN A 162 -2.22 8.65 21.72
CA ASN A 162 -2.69 9.33 22.93
C ASN A 162 -1.57 9.98 23.76
N ARG A 163 -0.29 9.73 23.44
CA ARG A 163 0.85 10.44 24.06
C ARG A 163 1.13 11.80 23.41
N CYS A 164 0.73 12.00 22.15
CA CYS A 164 0.88 13.28 21.43
C CYS A 164 -0.41 14.11 21.39
N SER A 165 -1.59 13.50 21.52
CA SER A 165 -2.85 14.22 21.69
C SER A 165 -3.18 14.43 23.18
N ARG A 166 -3.19 15.69 23.63
CA ARG A 166 -3.70 16.14 24.93
C ARG A 166 -4.95 15.35 25.36
N PRO A 167 -5.14 15.06 26.65
CA PRO A 167 -6.22 14.20 27.13
C PRO A 167 -7.57 14.83 26.77
N LEU A 168 -8.32 14.20 25.86
CA LEU A 168 -9.77 14.33 25.84
C LEU A 168 -10.30 13.59 27.06
N ALA A 169 -10.22 14.26 28.22
CA ALA A 169 -10.88 13.80 29.41
C ALA A 169 -12.39 13.72 29.16
N ARG A 170 -12.94 12.53 29.45
CA ARG A 170 -14.35 12.19 29.72
C ARG A 170 -15.38 12.44 28.61
N SER A 171 -15.86 11.34 28.03
CA SER A 171 -17.31 11.06 27.87
C SER A 171 -17.54 9.80 27.02
N VAL A 172 -17.05 8.64 27.44
CA VAL A 172 -17.65 7.36 27.04
C VAL A 172 -17.52 6.46 28.25
N LEU A 173 -18.61 6.32 29.00
CA LEU A 173 -18.99 5.29 29.96
C LEU A 173 -19.95 5.96 30.96
N LEU A 174 -21.07 5.28 31.24
CA LEU A 174 -22.20 5.66 32.10
C LEU A 174 -23.40 6.30 31.37
N THR A 175 -24.07 5.51 30.53
CA THR A 175 -25.54 5.56 30.49
C THR A 175 -26.09 4.67 31.60
N LYS A 176 -26.65 5.33 32.62
CA LYS A 176 -27.72 4.91 33.54
C LYS A 176 -27.47 3.74 34.52
N ASN A 177 -27.29 4.07 35.81
CA ASN A 177 -28.04 3.42 36.90
C ASN A 177 -28.04 4.33 38.17
N PRO A 178 -29.18 4.66 38.81
CA PRO A 178 -29.21 5.47 40.02
C PRO A 178 -29.44 4.60 41.26
N ILE A 179 -28.41 4.41 42.09
CA ILE A 179 -28.58 3.91 43.46
C ILE A 179 -27.66 4.73 44.39
N ARG A 180 -28.27 5.53 45.28
CA ARG A 180 -27.61 6.17 46.44
C ARG A 180 -27.27 5.10 47.48
N PRO A 181 -26.15 5.26 48.22
CA PRO A 181 -26.26 5.65 49.64
C PRO A 181 -25.21 6.72 50.01
N ALA A 182 -25.59 7.77 50.75
CA ALA A 182 -25.52 7.90 52.21
C ALA A 182 -24.10 8.20 52.75
N SER A 183 -23.96 9.42 53.30
CA SER A 183 -22.97 9.93 54.26
C SER A 183 -21.47 9.70 53.99
N TRP A 184 -20.77 10.79 53.63
CA TRP A 184 -19.34 10.92 53.87
C TRP A 184 -19.05 12.12 54.77
N HIS A 185 -18.48 11.81 55.93
CA HIS A 185 -17.99 12.72 56.95
C HIS A 185 -16.93 13.67 56.37
N GLN A 186 -17.05 14.96 56.68
CA GLN A 186 -16.02 15.97 56.45
C GLN A 186 -14.84 15.77 57.41
N SER A 187 -13.66 15.48 56.87
CA SER A 187 -12.34 15.82 57.45
C SER A 187 -11.31 15.58 56.33
N GLY A 188 -10.23 16.31 56.15
CA GLY A 188 -9.76 17.58 56.66
C GLY A 188 -8.75 18.06 55.61
N ARG A 189 -8.61 19.38 55.51
CA ARG A 189 -7.80 20.07 54.51
C ARG A 189 -6.34 20.09 55.02
N THR A 190 -5.39 19.50 54.29
CA THR A 190 -3.96 19.83 54.44
C THR A 190 -3.29 19.95 53.06
N PRO A 191 -2.63 21.08 52.74
CA PRO A 191 -1.95 21.27 51.47
C PRO A 191 -0.55 20.62 51.50
N CYS A 192 -0.18 19.93 50.41
CA CYS A 192 1.17 19.41 50.24
C CYS A 192 2.16 20.56 50.05
N ARG A 193 3.09 20.65 51.00
CA ARG A 193 4.28 21.51 50.98
C ARG A 193 5.23 21.02 49.89
N ALA A 194 5.66 21.91 49.02
CA ALA A 194 6.73 21.66 48.05
C ALA A 194 8.08 21.67 48.78
N GLU A 195 8.83 20.57 48.67
CA GLU A 195 10.25 20.53 49.02
C GLU A 195 11.07 20.21 47.77
N ASN A 196 11.74 21.26 47.28
CA ASN A 196 12.82 21.19 46.32
C ASN A 196 13.97 20.39 46.91
N THR A 197 14.36 19.29 46.27
CA THR A 197 15.73 18.82 46.33
C THR A 197 16.27 18.58 44.92
N VAL A 198 17.34 19.31 44.66
CA VAL A 198 18.19 19.25 43.48
C VAL A 198 18.81 17.86 43.37
N ASN A 199 18.54 17.12 42.30
CA ASN A 199 19.56 16.24 41.74
C ASN A 199 19.38 16.08 40.23
N GLN A 200 20.39 16.54 39.49
CA GLN A 200 20.46 16.47 38.05
C GLN A 200 20.78 15.03 37.61
N LYS A 201 20.09 14.51 36.59
CA LYS A 201 20.67 14.20 35.25
C LYS A 201 19.79 13.22 34.44
N LYS A 202 19.63 13.60 33.16
CA LYS A 202 19.13 12.85 31.99
C LYS A 202 17.60 12.70 31.82
N CYS A 203 16.94 13.79 31.44
CA CYS A 203 15.85 13.71 30.48
C CYS A 203 16.43 13.69 29.06
N ILE A 204 16.35 12.54 28.39
CA ILE A 204 16.55 12.44 26.95
C ILE A 204 15.34 13.13 26.30
N ALA A 205 15.55 14.33 25.77
CA ALA A 205 14.59 14.98 24.90
C ALA A 205 14.62 14.29 23.54
N LEU A 206 13.67 13.38 23.30
CA LEU A 206 13.34 12.96 21.93
C LEU A 206 12.32 13.95 21.38
N GLN A 207 12.83 14.92 20.62
CA GLN A 207 12.04 15.78 19.75
C GLN A 207 11.41 14.93 18.65
N CYS A 208 10.09 14.88 18.61
CA CYS A 208 9.36 14.53 17.38
C CYS A 208 9.56 15.65 16.36
N ARG A 209 10.19 15.33 15.23
CA ARG A 209 10.03 16.04 13.96
C ARG A 209 9.02 15.29 13.10
#